data_AF-A0A9E4QM98-F1
#
_entry.id   AF-A0A9E4QM98-F1
#
_cell.length_a   1.000
_cell.length_b   1.000
_cell.length_c   1.000
_cell.angle_alpha   90.00
_cell.angle_beta   90.00
_cell.angle_gamma   90.00
#
_symmetry.space_group_name_H-M   'P 1'
#
loop_
_entity.id
_entity.type
_entity.pdbx_description
1 polymer ?
#
loop_
_entity_poly.entity_id
_entity_poly.type
_entity_poly.pdbx_seq_one_letter_code
_entity_poly.pdbx_strand_id
1 'polypeptide(L)'
;RNPEVGPEIVRRGHEVMGHGNRWEEYYKMDRDSEREAIRQAVESITKTTGQRPIGWYTRYGPSVNTRELVVEEGGFEYDCNAYNDDLPYYTQVHGNPWLVVPYSLEVNDFKFWSGGLIPPNVFFETAKSSFDMLYEEGATHPKMMSVGLHCRIIGKPSRAYALDQFLKYASEKEGVWFARRDEIARWWKEHYPA
;
A
#
# COMPACT_ATOMS: atom_id res chain seq x y z
N ARG A 1 -9.07 -7.52 -18.58
CA ARG A 1 -8.94 -6.09 -18.20
C ARG A 1 -10.33 -5.61 -17.77
N ASN A 2 -10.44 -4.75 -16.76
CA ASN A 2 -11.72 -4.17 -16.32
C ASN A 2 -11.67 -2.65 -16.53
N PRO A 3 -11.93 -2.17 -17.76
CA PRO A 3 -11.71 -0.77 -18.14
C PRO A 3 -12.69 0.21 -17.48
N GLU A 4 -13.81 -0.27 -16.94
CA GLU A 4 -14.78 0.59 -16.25
C GLU A 4 -14.36 0.88 -14.80
N VAL A 5 -13.67 -0.06 -14.14
CA VAL A 5 -13.23 0.10 -12.75
C VAL A 5 -12.11 1.13 -12.60
N GLY A 6 -11.20 1.23 -13.58
CA GLY A 6 -10.08 2.17 -13.51
C GLY A 6 -10.52 3.63 -13.35
N PRO A 7 -11.38 4.15 -14.25
CA PRO A 7 -11.92 5.50 -14.13
C PRO A 7 -12.78 5.70 -12.87
N GLU A 8 -13.50 4.67 -12.43
CA GLU A 8 -14.33 4.75 -11.22
C GLU A 8 -13.49 4.91 -9.93
N ILE A 9 -12.34 4.24 -9.84
CA ILE A 9 -11.38 4.42 -8.73
C ILE A 9 -10.98 5.89 -8.63
N VAL A 10 -10.60 6.50 -9.76
CA VAL A 10 -10.19 7.90 -9.83
C VAL A 10 -11.36 8.83 -9.53
N ARG A 11 -12.55 8.57 -10.09
CA ARG A 11 -13.76 9.39 -9.86
C ARG A 11 -14.15 9.44 -8.39
N ARG A 12 -13.89 8.37 -7.63
CA ARG A 12 -14.11 8.31 -6.17
C ARG A 12 -13.02 8.98 -5.34
N GLY A 13 -11.97 9.49 -5.99
CA GLY A 13 -10.83 10.14 -5.33
C GLY A 13 -9.82 9.16 -4.73
N HIS A 14 -9.88 7.86 -5.06
CA HIS A 14 -8.87 6.91 -4.61
C HIS A 14 -7.58 7.04 -5.41
N GLU A 15 -6.44 6.87 -4.73
CA GLU A 15 -5.14 6.83 -5.37
C GLU A 15 -4.97 5.57 -6.23
N VAL A 16 -4.32 5.74 -7.38
CA VAL A 16 -3.90 4.63 -8.24
C VAL A 16 -2.40 4.40 -8.05
N MET A 17 -2.03 3.21 -7.58
CA MET A 17 -0.66 2.80 -7.28
C MET A 17 -0.15 1.74 -8.27
N GLY A 18 1.14 1.75 -8.57
CA GLY A 18 1.79 0.69 -9.32
C GLY A 18 1.84 -0.61 -8.51
N HIS A 19 1.31 -1.70 -9.07
CA HIS A 19 1.29 -3.02 -8.43
C HIS A 19 1.85 -4.15 -9.30
N GLY A 20 2.81 -3.80 -10.17
CA GLY A 20 3.33 -4.65 -11.25
C GLY A 20 2.42 -4.69 -12.48
N ASN A 21 3.02 -4.96 -13.66
CA ASN A 21 2.28 -5.09 -14.92
C ASN A 21 1.39 -6.33 -14.94
N ARG A 22 1.91 -7.42 -14.37
CA ARG A 22 1.23 -8.70 -14.21
C ARG A 22 1.49 -9.24 -12.81
N TRP A 23 0.76 -10.29 -12.47
CA TRP A 23 1.00 -11.09 -11.27
C TRP A 23 2.21 -12.01 -11.48
N GLU A 24 3.40 -11.42 -11.47
CA GLU A 24 4.67 -12.10 -11.73
C GLU A 24 5.62 -11.98 -10.54
N GLU A 25 6.56 -12.91 -10.46
CA GLU A 25 7.55 -13.02 -9.39
C GLU A 25 8.75 -12.11 -9.70
N TYR A 26 8.63 -10.81 -9.42
CA TYR A 26 9.68 -9.81 -9.70
C TYR A 26 11.03 -10.20 -9.09
N TYR A 27 11.02 -10.83 -7.91
CA TYR A 27 12.23 -11.35 -7.26
C TYR A 27 13.01 -12.41 -8.06
N LYS A 28 12.44 -12.95 -9.15
CA LYS A 28 13.10 -13.87 -10.10
C LYS A 28 13.46 -13.22 -11.43
N MET A 29 13.08 -11.97 -11.67
CA MET A 29 13.34 -11.30 -12.94
C MET A 29 14.79 -10.83 -13.02
N ASP A 30 15.35 -10.86 -14.23
CA ASP A 30 16.53 -10.07 -14.54
C ASP A 30 16.18 -8.57 -14.60
N ARG A 31 17.19 -7.72 -14.46
CA ARG A 31 17.01 -6.26 -14.35
C ARG A 31 16.32 -5.65 -15.57
N ASP A 32 16.59 -6.14 -16.78
CA ASP A 32 16.04 -5.55 -18.00
C ASP A 32 14.57 -5.92 -18.20
N SER A 33 14.23 -7.19 -17.95
CA SER A 33 12.84 -7.65 -17.92
C SER A 33 12.01 -6.90 -16.87
N GLU A 34 12.57 -6.69 -15.68
CA GLU A 34 11.90 -5.96 -14.60
C GLU A 34 11.69 -4.48 -14.95
N ARG A 35 12.69 -3.81 -15.54
CA ARG A 35 12.58 -2.42 -15.99
C ARG A 35 11.45 -2.27 -17.00
N GLU A 36 11.38 -3.17 -17.98
CA GLU A 36 10.32 -3.16 -18.97
C GLU A 36 8.95 -3.46 -18.35
N ALA A 37 8.89 -4.36 -17.37
CA ALA A 37 7.65 -4.64 -16.64
C ALA A 37 7.16 -3.43 -15.84
N ILE A 38 8.05 -2.66 -15.20
CA ILE A 38 7.70 -1.41 -14.51
C ILE A 38 7.14 -0.39 -15.52
N ARG A 39 7.85 -0.18 -16.65
CA ARG A 39 7.41 0.74 -17.71
C ARG A 39 6.02 0.36 -18.26
N GLN A 40 5.80 -0.92 -18.53
CA GLN A 40 4.49 -1.42 -19.01
C GLN A 40 3.38 -1.24 -17.98
N ALA A 41 3.69 -1.41 -16.69
CA ALA A 41 2.73 -1.19 -15.62
C ALA A 41 2.27 0.27 -15.58
N VAL A 42 3.22 1.21 -15.62
CA VAL A 42 2.96 2.65 -15.67
C VAL A 42 2.07 3.00 -16.87
N GLU A 43 2.43 2.52 -18.07
CA GLU A 43 1.67 2.79 -19.30
C GLU A 43 0.24 2.24 -19.22
N SER A 44 0.11 0.98 -18.79
CA SER A 44 -1.18 0.29 -18.66
C SER A 44 -2.11 0.96 -17.65
N ILE A 45 -1.57 1.34 -16.48
CA ILE A 45 -2.30 2.02 -15.43
C ILE A 45 -2.75 3.39 -15.93
N THR A 46 -1.82 4.21 -16.43
CA THR A 46 -2.11 5.56 -16.93
C THR A 46 -3.18 5.54 -18.01
N LYS A 47 -3.09 4.60 -18.96
CA LYS A 47 -4.10 4.44 -20.02
C LYS A 47 -5.48 4.05 -19.49
N THR A 48 -5.53 3.25 -18.42
CA THR A 48 -6.79 2.70 -17.91
C THR A 48 -7.47 3.65 -16.94
N THR A 49 -6.72 4.41 -16.14
CA THR A 49 -7.27 5.28 -15.08
C THR A 49 -7.25 6.76 -15.45
N GLY A 50 -6.46 7.15 -16.46
CA GLY A 50 -6.19 8.56 -16.75
C GLY A 50 -5.22 9.22 -15.76
N GLN A 51 -4.69 8.47 -14.79
CA GLN A 51 -3.75 8.95 -13.80
C GLN A 51 -2.49 8.09 -13.79
N ARG A 52 -1.34 8.77 -13.83
CA ARG A 52 -0.04 8.11 -13.68
C ARG A 52 0.14 7.68 -12.21
N PRO A 53 0.59 6.44 -11.94
CA PRO A 53 0.90 6.05 -10.57
C PRO A 53 2.16 6.76 -10.07
N ILE A 54 2.10 7.30 -8.86
CA ILE A 54 3.24 7.96 -8.18
C ILE A 54 3.79 7.13 -7.02
N GLY A 55 3.06 6.12 -6.56
CA GLY A 55 3.56 5.11 -5.63
C GLY A 55 3.82 3.77 -6.32
N TRP A 56 4.74 2.98 -5.78
CA TRP A 56 5.02 1.61 -6.25
C TRP A 56 5.02 0.57 -5.12
N TYR A 57 4.34 -0.56 -5.33
CA TYR A 57 4.38 -1.72 -4.45
C TYR A 57 4.41 -3.01 -5.28
N THR A 58 5.43 -3.83 -5.14
CA THR A 58 5.55 -5.11 -5.85
C THR A 58 4.76 -6.19 -5.12
N ARG A 59 3.90 -6.90 -5.85
CA ARG A 59 2.97 -7.85 -5.26
C ARG A 59 3.57 -8.96 -4.40
N TYR A 60 4.50 -9.75 -4.95
CA TYR A 60 5.10 -10.85 -4.19
C TYR A 60 6.18 -10.31 -3.26
N GLY A 61 7.36 -10.11 -3.83
CA GLY A 61 8.45 -9.40 -3.21
C GLY A 61 9.23 -8.69 -4.32
N PRO A 62 9.86 -7.55 -3.99
CA PRO A 62 10.79 -6.90 -4.89
C PRO A 62 11.97 -7.85 -5.19
N SER A 63 12.58 -7.66 -6.36
CA SER A 63 13.96 -8.11 -6.59
C SER A 63 14.93 -7.18 -5.85
N VAL A 64 16.21 -7.54 -5.88
CA VAL A 64 17.29 -6.65 -5.40
C VAL A 64 17.40 -5.36 -6.22
N ASN A 65 16.87 -5.35 -7.44
CA ASN A 65 16.91 -4.21 -8.37
C ASN A 65 15.67 -3.31 -8.27
N THR A 66 14.53 -3.79 -7.74
CA THR A 66 13.23 -3.11 -7.87
C THR A 66 13.29 -1.65 -7.45
N ARG A 67 13.87 -1.35 -6.29
CA ARG A 67 13.87 0.03 -5.78
C ARG A 67 14.68 0.94 -6.68
N GLU A 68 15.87 0.51 -7.10
CA GLU A 68 16.69 1.27 -8.05
C GLU A 68 15.93 1.51 -9.35
N LEU A 69 15.27 0.48 -9.90
CA LEU A 69 14.50 0.61 -11.13
C LEU A 69 13.29 1.54 -10.99
N VAL A 70 12.62 1.54 -9.84
CA VAL A 70 11.53 2.48 -9.52
C VAL A 70 12.06 3.92 -9.49
N VAL A 71 13.23 4.15 -8.89
CA VAL A 71 13.86 5.48 -8.89
C VAL A 71 14.32 5.88 -10.30
N GLU A 72 14.95 4.96 -11.05
CA GLU A 72 15.42 5.17 -12.42
C GLU A 72 14.28 5.51 -13.39
N GLU A 73 13.08 4.97 -13.20
CA GLU A 73 11.93 5.29 -14.04
C GLU A 73 11.53 6.79 -13.93
N GLY A 74 11.80 7.41 -12.78
CA GLY A 74 11.85 8.87 -12.61
C GLY A 74 10.51 9.57 -12.39
N GLY A 75 9.38 8.87 -12.48
CA GLY A 75 8.06 9.47 -12.26
C GLY A 75 7.32 8.95 -11.01
N PHE A 76 8.02 8.23 -10.14
CA PHE A 76 7.51 7.82 -8.83
C PHE A 76 8.00 8.77 -7.74
N GLU A 77 7.23 8.83 -6.66
CA GLU A 77 7.46 9.71 -5.52
C GLU A 77 7.84 8.94 -4.24
N TYR A 78 7.44 7.68 -4.15
CA TYR A 78 7.68 6.80 -3.02
C TYR A 78 7.44 5.33 -3.40
N ASP A 79 7.94 4.40 -2.58
CA ASP A 79 7.60 2.99 -2.68
C ASP A 79 7.15 2.39 -1.33
N CYS A 80 6.49 1.23 -1.39
CA CYS A 80 5.95 0.53 -0.23
C CYS A 80 6.51 -0.89 -0.06
N ASN A 81 7.67 -1.21 -0.65
CA ASN A 81 8.26 -2.55 -0.62
C ASN A 81 9.08 -2.80 0.66
N ALA A 82 8.60 -2.28 1.79
CA ALA A 82 9.24 -2.41 3.09
C ALA A 82 8.17 -2.68 4.15
N TYR A 83 8.54 -3.51 5.13
CA TYR A 83 7.64 -4.02 6.18
C TYR A 83 8.28 -3.90 7.57
N ASN A 84 9.13 -2.89 7.73
CA ASN A 84 10.14 -2.82 8.77
C ASN A 84 9.97 -1.60 9.69
N ASP A 85 8.91 -0.81 9.52
CA ASP A 85 8.67 0.39 10.32
C ASP A 85 7.17 0.75 10.33
N ASP A 86 6.76 1.52 11.34
CA ASP A 86 5.42 2.06 11.53
C ASP A 86 5.33 3.54 11.08
N LEU A 87 6.42 4.09 10.55
CA LEU A 87 6.50 5.44 9.97
C LEU A 87 7.17 5.44 8.59
N PRO A 88 6.83 6.39 7.71
CA PRO A 88 7.63 6.67 6.54
C PRO A 88 9.07 7.06 6.91
N TYR A 89 10.02 6.78 6.02
CA TYR A 89 11.41 7.14 6.21
C TYR A 89 12.15 7.30 4.88
N TYR A 90 13.26 8.02 4.89
CA TYR A 90 14.13 8.11 3.72
C TYR A 90 15.19 7.02 3.74
N THR A 91 15.35 6.34 2.62
CA THR A 91 16.51 5.50 2.31
C THR A 91 17.39 6.21 1.27
N GLN A 92 18.53 5.62 0.93
CA GLN A 92 19.45 6.17 -0.07
C GLN A 92 19.44 5.27 -1.31
N VAL A 93 19.24 5.88 -2.48
CA VAL A 93 19.32 5.21 -3.78
C VAL A 93 20.22 6.04 -4.68
N HIS A 94 21.34 5.46 -5.12
CA HIS A 94 22.38 6.16 -5.88
C HIS A 94 22.82 7.51 -5.27
N GLY A 95 22.88 7.58 -3.94
CA GLY A 95 23.28 8.78 -3.20
C GLY A 95 22.20 9.86 -3.06
N ASN A 96 20.97 9.59 -3.52
CA ASN A 96 19.83 10.50 -3.37
C ASN A 96 18.81 9.92 -2.37
N PRO A 97 18.17 10.79 -1.56
CA PRO A 97 17.13 10.36 -0.65
C PRO A 97 15.90 9.86 -1.42
N TRP A 98 15.37 8.72 -0.99
CA TRP A 98 14.17 8.09 -1.54
C TRP A 98 13.18 7.77 -0.44
N LEU A 99 11.92 8.19 -0.60
CA LEU A 99 10.89 8.01 0.42
C LEU A 99 10.32 6.59 0.36
N VAL A 100 10.37 5.91 1.49
CA VAL A 100 9.66 4.65 1.73
C VAL A 100 8.47 4.94 2.64
N VAL A 101 7.27 4.58 2.18
CA VAL A 101 6.06 4.55 3.01
C VAL A 101 5.77 3.08 3.30
N PRO A 102 6.14 2.52 4.46
CA PRO A 102 6.10 1.09 4.68
C PRO A 102 4.68 0.52 4.56
N TYR A 103 4.62 -0.75 4.19
CA TYR A 103 3.40 -1.55 4.17
C TYR A 103 3.40 -2.53 5.34
N SER A 104 2.27 -3.18 5.61
CA SER A 104 2.16 -4.20 6.63
C SER A 104 1.51 -5.45 6.07
N LEU A 105 2.07 -6.60 6.45
CA LEU A 105 1.43 -7.91 6.25
C LEU A 105 0.62 -8.32 7.48
N GLU A 106 0.57 -7.49 8.53
CA GLU A 106 -0.11 -7.86 9.76
C GLU A 106 -1.63 -7.83 9.61
N VAL A 107 -2.19 -6.65 9.36
CA VAL A 107 -3.62 -6.52 9.06
C VAL A 107 -3.81 -6.65 7.55
N ASN A 108 -3.75 -7.89 7.07
CA ASN A 108 -3.86 -8.22 5.64
C ASN A 108 -4.82 -9.38 5.41
N ASP A 109 -5.88 -9.16 4.62
CA ASP A 109 -6.93 -10.14 4.38
C ASP A 109 -6.44 -11.38 3.62
N PHE A 110 -5.25 -11.36 3.01
CA PHE A 110 -4.62 -12.56 2.44
C PHE A 110 -4.52 -13.70 3.47
N LYS A 111 -4.40 -13.37 4.76
CA LYS A 111 -4.37 -14.35 5.85
C LYS A 111 -5.66 -15.17 6.00
N PHE A 112 -6.78 -14.77 5.38
CA PHE A 112 -7.96 -15.63 5.24
C PHE A 112 -7.67 -16.91 4.43
N TRP A 113 -6.73 -16.86 3.48
CA TRP A 113 -6.32 -18.01 2.70
C TRP A 113 -5.17 -18.79 3.33
N SER A 114 -4.26 -18.11 4.04
CA SER A 114 -3.18 -18.80 4.76
C SER A 114 -3.60 -19.38 6.12
N GLY A 115 -4.85 -19.15 6.54
CA GLY A 115 -5.45 -19.72 7.76
C GLY A 115 -5.32 -18.87 9.03
N GLY A 116 -4.75 -17.66 8.95
CA GLY A 116 -4.49 -16.81 10.11
C GLY A 116 -5.68 -15.96 10.59
N LEU A 117 -6.76 -15.85 9.81
CA LEU A 117 -7.92 -14.98 10.11
C LEU A 117 -9.25 -15.74 10.10
N ILE A 118 -9.29 -16.92 10.71
CA ILE A 118 -10.48 -17.76 10.77
C ILE A 118 -10.83 -17.99 12.25
N PRO A 119 -12.07 -17.70 12.70
CA PRO A 119 -13.23 -17.18 11.94
C PRO A 119 -13.13 -15.69 11.54
N PRO A 120 -14.02 -15.16 10.65
CA PRO A 120 -13.88 -13.81 10.11
C PRO A 120 -13.81 -12.65 11.08
N ASN A 121 -14.38 -12.77 12.28
CA ASN A 121 -14.23 -11.77 13.33
C ASN A 121 -12.77 -11.60 13.79
N VAL A 122 -11.90 -12.60 13.60
CA VAL A 122 -10.47 -12.47 13.91
C VAL A 122 -9.84 -11.31 13.14
N PHE A 123 -10.26 -11.02 11.90
CA PHE A 123 -9.78 -9.83 11.18
C PHE A 123 -10.10 -8.52 11.91
N PHE A 124 -11.32 -8.40 12.45
CA PHE A 124 -11.72 -7.24 13.23
C PHE A 124 -10.90 -7.13 14.52
N GLU A 125 -10.75 -8.22 15.27
CA GLU A 125 -9.99 -8.22 16.52
C GLU A 125 -8.50 -7.89 16.30
N THR A 126 -7.87 -8.44 15.25
CA THR A 126 -6.50 -8.11 14.87
C THR A 126 -6.38 -6.64 14.48
N ALA A 127 -7.30 -6.13 13.65
CA ALA A 127 -7.27 -4.73 13.23
C ALA A 127 -7.48 -3.79 14.43
N LYS A 128 -8.43 -4.11 15.31
CA LYS A 128 -8.72 -3.35 16.52
C LYS A 128 -7.54 -3.31 17.48
N SER A 129 -6.90 -4.45 17.76
CA SER A 129 -5.78 -4.49 18.71
C SER A 129 -4.55 -3.76 18.16
N SER A 130 -4.25 -3.90 16.86
CA SER A 130 -3.20 -3.11 16.21
C SER A 130 -3.51 -1.60 16.27
N PHE A 131 -4.76 -1.22 15.98
CA PHE A 131 -5.19 0.17 16.06
C PHE A 131 -5.08 0.73 17.48
N ASP A 132 -5.60 0.03 18.49
CA ASP A 132 -5.64 0.52 19.87
C ASP A 132 -4.23 0.76 20.41
N MET A 133 -3.29 -0.14 20.14
CA MET A 133 -1.89 0.04 20.53
C MET A 133 -1.29 1.31 19.90
N LEU A 134 -1.42 1.48 18.58
CA LEU A 134 -0.88 2.64 17.87
C LEU A 134 -1.60 3.95 18.26
N TYR A 135 -2.89 3.86 18.59
CA TYR A 135 -3.68 4.99 19.04
C TYR A 135 -3.27 5.44 20.45
N GLU A 136 -3.00 4.51 21.36
CA GLU A 136 -2.45 4.79 22.69
C GLU A 136 -1.05 5.41 22.61
N GLU A 137 -0.15 4.84 21.79
CA GLU A 137 1.18 5.43 21.53
C GLU A 137 1.07 6.84 20.90
N GLY A 138 0.05 7.04 20.07
CA GLY A 138 -0.26 8.29 19.38
C GLY A 138 -0.55 9.47 20.30
N ALA A 139 -0.81 9.25 21.59
CA ALA A 139 -0.89 10.32 22.58
C ALA A 139 0.43 11.12 22.68
N THR A 140 1.56 10.52 22.30
CA THR A 140 2.88 11.18 22.32
C THR A 140 3.62 11.06 20.99
N HIS A 141 3.51 9.93 20.31
CA HIS A 141 4.23 9.66 19.06
C HIS A 141 3.31 8.95 18.06
N PRO A 142 2.48 9.69 17.30
CA PRO A 142 1.62 9.12 16.26
C PRO A 142 2.39 8.24 15.27
N LYS A 143 1.70 7.22 14.74
CA LYS A 143 2.19 6.23 13.77
C LYS A 143 1.15 5.99 12.68
N MET A 144 1.56 5.33 11.60
CA MET A 144 0.63 4.87 10.57
C MET A 144 0.28 3.39 10.73
N MET A 145 -0.90 3.03 10.25
CA MET A 145 -1.36 1.63 10.19
C MET A 145 -1.78 1.31 8.76
N SER A 146 -1.34 0.15 8.25
CA SER A 146 -1.72 -0.32 6.91
C SER A 146 -2.75 -1.46 7.01
N VAL A 147 -3.80 -1.38 6.20
CA VAL A 147 -4.81 -2.44 6.05
C VAL A 147 -4.80 -2.97 4.62
N GLY A 148 -4.35 -4.21 4.45
CA GLY A 148 -4.25 -4.88 3.15
C GLY A 148 -5.52 -5.62 2.76
N LEU A 149 -6.08 -5.30 1.61
CA LEU A 149 -7.37 -5.83 1.13
C LEU A 149 -7.28 -6.35 -0.30
N HIS A 150 -7.97 -7.46 -0.59
CA HIS A 150 -8.07 -8.02 -1.92
C HIS A 150 -9.53 -8.25 -2.32
N CYS A 151 -9.96 -7.73 -3.49
CA CYS A 151 -11.36 -7.75 -3.92
C CYS A 151 -12.01 -9.14 -3.84
N ARG A 152 -11.28 -10.19 -4.25
CA ARG A 152 -11.77 -11.58 -4.25
C ARG A 152 -11.84 -12.23 -2.86
N ILE A 153 -11.19 -11.64 -1.86
CA ILE A 153 -11.06 -12.17 -0.50
C ILE A 153 -11.99 -11.39 0.44
N ILE A 154 -11.68 -10.13 0.78
CA ILE A 154 -12.52 -9.34 1.70
C ILE A 154 -13.93 -9.10 1.14
N GLY A 155 -14.12 -9.10 -0.18
CA GLY A 155 -15.42 -8.90 -0.82
C GLY A 155 -16.46 -10.01 -0.56
N LYS A 156 -16.11 -11.08 0.15
CA LYS A 156 -17.09 -12.10 0.60
C LYS A 156 -17.91 -11.56 1.78
N PRO A 157 -19.24 -11.76 1.83
CA PRO A 157 -20.11 -11.07 2.80
C PRO A 157 -19.65 -11.17 4.27
N SER A 158 -19.25 -12.35 4.73
CA SER A 158 -18.80 -12.55 6.12
C SER A 158 -17.48 -11.83 6.45
N ARG A 159 -16.60 -11.64 5.45
CA ARG A 159 -15.31 -10.97 5.62
C ARG A 159 -15.47 -9.45 5.47
N ALA A 160 -16.31 -9.02 4.53
CA ALA A 160 -16.70 -7.63 4.38
C ALA A 160 -17.35 -7.08 5.64
N TYR A 161 -18.15 -7.90 6.33
CA TYR A 161 -18.72 -7.55 7.63
C TYR A 161 -17.64 -7.23 8.68
N ALA A 162 -16.57 -8.03 8.78
CA ALA A 162 -15.48 -7.76 9.71
C ALA A 162 -14.72 -6.46 9.39
N LEU A 163 -14.54 -6.16 8.10
CA LEU A 163 -13.97 -4.87 7.67
C LEU A 163 -14.89 -3.69 8.05
N ASP A 164 -16.20 -3.81 7.80
CA ASP A 164 -17.19 -2.79 8.16
C ASP A 164 -17.19 -2.50 9.67
N GLN A 165 -17.09 -3.53 10.51
CA GLN A 165 -16.95 -3.36 11.96
C GLN A 165 -15.70 -2.56 12.33
N PHE A 166 -14.56 -2.85 11.69
CA PHE A 166 -13.32 -2.12 11.98
C PHE A 166 -13.38 -0.66 11.52
N LEU A 167 -13.89 -0.40 10.31
CA LEU A 167 -14.01 0.96 9.80
C LEU A 167 -14.94 1.81 10.67
N LYS A 168 -16.07 1.24 11.13
CA LYS A 168 -16.97 1.90 12.10
C LYS A 168 -16.25 2.22 13.40
N TYR A 169 -15.59 1.22 13.99
CA TYR A 169 -14.83 1.38 15.23
C TYR A 169 -13.78 2.49 15.15
N ALA A 170 -12.94 2.48 14.10
CA ALA A 170 -11.91 3.49 13.92
C ALA A 170 -12.48 4.88 13.63
N SER A 171 -13.63 4.97 12.93
CA SER A 171 -14.27 6.26 12.62
C SER A 171 -14.90 6.96 13.82
N GLU A 172 -15.15 6.24 14.91
CA GLU A 172 -15.66 6.79 16.17
C GLU A 172 -14.55 7.40 17.04
N LYS A 173 -13.28 7.23 16.67
CA LYS A 173 -12.13 7.74 17.42
C LYS A 173 -11.71 9.11 16.89
N GLU A 174 -11.48 10.05 17.81
CA GLU A 174 -11.00 11.38 17.48
C GLU A 174 -9.54 11.36 17.00
N GLY A 175 -9.14 12.29 16.13
CA GLY A 175 -7.74 12.40 15.71
C GLY A 175 -7.25 11.32 14.74
N VAL A 176 -8.14 10.44 14.25
CA VAL A 176 -7.79 9.45 13.22
C VAL A 176 -7.79 10.08 11.83
N TRP A 177 -6.67 9.97 11.12
CA TRP A 177 -6.55 10.37 9.72
C TRP A 177 -6.69 9.17 8.77
N PHE A 178 -7.80 9.09 8.06
CA PHE A 178 -7.98 8.14 6.96
C PHE A 178 -7.32 8.69 5.69
N ALA A 179 -6.08 8.27 5.43
CA ALA A 179 -5.23 8.83 4.40
C ALA A 179 -5.03 7.90 3.19
N ARG A 180 -4.89 8.50 2.01
CA ARG A 180 -4.23 7.84 0.87
C ARG A 180 -2.72 7.84 1.06
N ARG A 181 -2.00 6.94 0.38
CA ARG A 181 -0.55 6.82 0.57
C ARG A 181 0.20 8.00 -0.07
N ASP A 182 -0.30 8.54 -1.18
CA ASP A 182 0.22 9.80 -1.74
C ASP A 182 0.06 10.98 -0.78
N GLU A 183 -1.01 11.03 -0.01
CA GLU A 183 -1.22 12.07 1.01
C GLU A 183 -0.23 11.94 2.16
N ILE A 184 0.02 10.72 2.64
CA ILE A 184 1.07 10.45 3.63
C ILE A 184 2.44 10.85 3.08
N ALA A 185 2.75 10.46 1.84
CA ALA A 185 4.02 10.75 1.20
C ALA A 185 4.27 12.27 1.07
N ARG A 186 3.26 13.02 0.63
CA ARG A 186 3.33 14.49 0.51
C ARG A 186 3.47 15.15 1.87
N TRP A 187 2.64 14.75 2.84
CA TRP A 187 2.71 15.28 4.20
C TRP A 187 4.10 15.04 4.81
N TRP A 188 4.67 13.85 4.62
CA TRP A 188 6.00 13.53 5.12
C TRP A 188 7.09 14.40 4.49
N LYS A 189 7.08 14.57 3.16
CA LYS A 189 8.04 15.44 2.44
C LYS A 189 7.96 16.90 2.89
N GLU A 190 6.77 17.37 3.23
CA GLU A 190 6.55 18.75 3.71
C GLU A 190 7.09 18.96 5.13
N HIS A 191 6.89 17.99 6.03
CA HIS A 191 7.21 18.14 7.46
C HIS A 191 8.59 17.60 7.84
N TYR A 192 9.12 16.67 7.06
CA TYR A 192 10.40 16.01 7.27
C TYR A 192 11.22 15.97 5.97
N PRO A 193 11.64 17.12 5.42
CA PRO A 193 12.46 17.14 4.21
C PRO A 193 13.79 16.41 4.42
N ALA A 194 14.26 15.73 3.37
CA ALA A 194 15.49 14.93 3.37
C ALA A 194 16.79 15.75 3.45
#